data_AF-A0A5E3XHE7-F1
#
_entry.id   AF-A0A5E3XHE7-F1
#
_cell.length_a   1.000
_cell.length_b   1.000
_cell.length_c   1.000
_cell.angle_alpha   90.00
_cell.angle_beta   90.00
_cell.angle_gamma   90.00
#
_symmetry.space_group_name_H-M   'P 1'
#
loop_
_entity.id
_entity.type
_entity.pdbx_description
1 polymer ?
#
loop_
_entity_poly.entity_id
_entity_poly.type
_entity_poly.pdbx_seq_one_letter_code
_entity_poly.pdbx_strand_id
1 'polypeptide(L)'
;MAQVPGGLANPAQLAAFLAAAAVMAPAANAPAVPPAQGPPAQLAQGAAPDQANIIAQMMQAALQSQQAHAQPAPWAGLAQLSQPQPAQQAQPALEQPQPCDNVHEQVELEYRNARSAQLDKTLALFMRAAQSSNMTRYAILQDMNGRHGHSAEWWRTYYLIFADDIDRFVKAGTDGTDTGSHSSATSRKTISHPGTLRPVLFPSVSSSPSSSRKRKAPLLSHSPDESDPEDGGDVRSHPSARRISRRLLDEDEDDTSLDQPHAEATPSQRYVIPDSLPEHQPTAPTNTSCVNGRTAFTEEDIAYFVHMILWHVKNNPSVGKRAIMADICRQATHHSEQSWLSFWTRVKGRKILTEGQRMAALARLNSTKPEP
;
A
#
# COMPACT_ATOMS: atom_id res chain seq x y z
N MET A 1 -36.92 17.91 -27.48
CA MET A 1 -35.69 18.17 -28.25
C MET A 1 -35.31 19.63 -28.04
N ALA A 2 -34.40 19.89 -27.11
CA ALA A 2 -33.83 21.22 -26.87
C ALA A 2 -32.33 21.05 -26.65
N GLN A 3 -31.54 21.59 -27.58
CA GLN A 3 -30.08 21.65 -27.50
C GLN A 3 -29.69 22.81 -26.59
N VAL A 4 -28.87 22.53 -25.58
CA VAL A 4 -28.20 23.54 -24.76
C VAL A 4 -26.74 23.62 -25.25
N PRO A 5 -26.21 24.80 -25.58
CA PRO A 5 -24.84 24.93 -26.07
C PRO A 5 -23.83 24.93 -24.91
N GLY A 6 -22.89 24.00 -24.95
CA GLY A 6 -21.73 23.96 -24.06
C GLY A 6 -20.67 24.97 -24.50
N GLY A 7 -20.58 26.10 -23.79
CA GLY A 7 -19.45 27.03 -23.88
C GLY A 7 -18.37 26.63 -22.87
N LEU A 8 -17.23 26.14 -23.36
CA LEU A 8 -16.04 25.92 -22.54
C LEU A 8 -15.42 27.27 -22.18
N ALA A 9 -15.43 27.61 -20.89
CA ALA A 9 -14.75 28.77 -20.36
C ALA A 9 -13.23 28.61 -20.46
N ASN A 10 -12.58 29.68 -20.91
CA ASN A 10 -11.14 29.77 -21.14
C ASN A 10 -10.38 29.82 -19.79
N PRO A 11 -9.36 28.97 -19.56
CA PRO A 11 -8.60 28.92 -18.31
C PRO A 11 -7.83 30.20 -17.98
N ALA A 12 -7.72 31.16 -18.93
CA ALA A 12 -7.05 32.44 -18.71
C ALA A 12 -7.86 33.44 -17.85
N GLN A 13 -9.18 33.24 -17.67
CA GLN A 13 -10.01 34.19 -16.88
C GLN A 13 -10.06 33.87 -15.38
N LEU A 14 -9.59 32.69 -14.95
CA LEU A 14 -9.60 32.27 -13.54
C LEU A 14 -8.46 32.89 -12.71
N ALA A 15 -7.44 33.47 -13.34
CA ALA A 15 -6.33 34.12 -12.65
C ALA A 15 -6.64 35.56 -12.18
N ALA A 16 -7.74 36.17 -12.64
CA ALA A 16 -8.07 37.57 -12.33
C ALA A 16 -8.92 37.76 -11.05
N PHE A 17 -9.50 36.70 -10.48
CA PHE A 17 -10.40 36.82 -9.32
C PHE A 17 -9.73 36.63 -7.95
N LEU A 18 -8.45 36.21 -7.91
CA LEU A 18 -7.72 35.95 -6.66
C LEU A 18 -6.83 37.12 -6.18
N ALA A 19 -6.85 38.26 -6.85
CA ALA A 19 -6.06 39.45 -6.47
C ALA A 19 -6.86 40.52 -5.70
N ALA A 20 -8.11 40.24 -5.29
CA ALA A 20 -8.99 41.23 -4.65
C ALA A 20 -9.54 40.74 -3.29
N ALA A 21 -8.68 40.29 -2.39
CA ALA A 21 -9.08 39.98 -1.01
C ALA A 21 -7.90 40.14 -0.03
N ALA A 22 -7.33 41.35 0.04
CA ALA A 22 -6.29 41.67 1.01
C ALA A 22 -6.34 43.12 1.47
N VAL A 23 -7.51 43.66 1.81
CA VAL A 23 -7.61 44.86 2.64
C VAL A 23 -8.94 44.79 3.36
N MET A 24 -8.94 44.60 4.69
CA MET A 24 -9.88 45.19 5.65
C MET A 24 -9.62 44.58 7.04
N ALA A 25 -8.83 45.29 7.86
CA ALA A 25 -8.89 45.19 9.32
C ALA A 25 -8.34 46.50 9.93
N PRO A 26 -8.81 46.88 11.14
CA PRO A 26 -9.31 48.24 11.35
C PRO A 26 -8.32 49.21 11.99
N ALA A 27 -8.60 50.48 11.73
CA ALA A 27 -7.93 51.66 12.26
C ALA A 27 -7.98 51.70 13.80
N ALA A 28 -6.80 51.63 14.43
CA ALA A 28 -6.58 52.08 15.79
C ALA A 28 -6.03 53.51 15.77
N ASN A 29 -6.75 54.35 16.48
CA ASN A 29 -6.59 55.77 16.68
C ASN A 29 -5.37 56.07 17.58
N ALA A 30 -4.40 56.88 17.12
CA ALA A 30 -3.46 57.58 18.00
C ALA A 30 -2.83 58.80 17.31
N PRO A 31 -2.58 59.92 18.02
CA PRO A 31 -2.28 61.21 17.41
C PRO A 31 -0.76 61.50 17.30
N ALA A 32 -0.49 62.49 16.46
CA ALA A 32 0.79 63.01 16.00
C ALA A 32 1.67 63.69 17.06
N VAL A 33 3.01 63.50 16.96
CA VAL A 33 4.10 64.38 17.44
C VAL A 33 5.36 64.16 16.54
N PRO A 34 6.22 65.18 16.26
CA PRO A 34 7.03 65.32 15.03
C PRO A 34 8.53 64.93 15.18
N PRO A 35 9.39 65.10 14.15
CA PRO A 35 10.67 64.40 14.01
C PRO A 35 11.89 65.22 14.47
N ALA A 36 12.92 64.55 15.01
CA ALA A 36 14.27 65.10 15.12
C ALA A 36 15.38 64.03 15.22
N GLN A 37 16.27 64.07 14.22
CA GLN A 37 17.75 64.05 14.30
C GLN A 37 18.51 62.88 14.97
N GLY A 38 19.31 62.19 14.14
CA GLY A 38 20.77 62.06 14.33
C GLY A 38 21.35 60.90 15.18
N PRO A 39 22.43 60.21 14.73
CA PRO A 39 22.99 59.00 15.34
C PRO A 39 24.06 59.32 16.43
N PRO A 40 24.50 58.32 17.25
CA PRO A 40 25.79 57.67 16.96
C PRO A 40 25.90 56.19 17.41
N ALA A 41 27.02 55.58 16.98
CA ALA A 41 27.45 54.19 17.18
C ALA A 41 27.80 53.80 18.64
N GLN A 42 27.45 52.57 19.04
CA GLN A 42 28.10 51.76 20.11
C GLN A 42 27.87 50.27 19.75
N LEU A 43 28.89 49.48 19.40
CA LEU A 43 29.81 48.68 20.24
C LEU A 43 29.13 47.68 21.22
N ALA A 44 29.23 46.40 20.82
CA ALA A 44 29.62 45.22 21.61
C ALA A 44 28.74 44.63 22.73
N GLN A 45 28.70 43.29 22.71
CA GLN A 45 28.58 42.31 23.81
C GLN A 45 27.19 42.01 24.40
N GLY A 46 26.87 40.70 24.41
CA GLY A 46 25.77 40.12 25.16
C GLY A 46 25.38 38.73 24.65
N ALA A 47 26.28 37.75 24.83
CA ALA A 47 26.00 36.34 24.56
C ALA A 47 24.89 35.83 25.50
N ALA A 48 23.88 35.19 24.92
CA ALA A 48 22.71 34.65 25.60
C ALA A 48 23.05 33.38 26.41
N PRO A 49 22.74 33.32 27.72
CA PRO A 49 22.92 32.11 28.54
C PRO A 49 21.79 31.06 28.41
N ASP A 50 20.73 31.31 27.63
CA ASP A 50 19.53 30.46 27.67
C ASP A 50 19.63 29.13 26.88
N GLN A 51 20.60 28.98 25.98
CA GLN A 51 20.71 27.74 25.17
C GLN A 51 21.36 26.56 25.92
N ALA A 52 22.20 26.85 26.93
CA ALA A 52 22.90 25.80 27.68
C ALA A 52 21.95 25.00 28.60
N ASN A 53 20.88 25.63 29.08
CA ASN A 53 19.96 24.99 30.02
C ASN A 53 19.04 23.96 29.35
N ILE A 54 18.70 24.17 28.07
CA ILE A 54 17.85 23.26 27.29
C ILE A 54 18.56 21.93 27.01
N ILE A 55 19.86 21.98 26.69
CA ILE A 55 20.64 20.76 26.41
C ILE A 55 20.87 19.95 27.69
N ALA A 56 21.13 20.62 28.82
CA ALA A 56 21.28 19.95 30.10
C ALA A 56 19.99 19.23 30.55
N GLN A 57 18.83 19.86 30.35
CA GLN A 57 17.54 19.27 30.73
C GLN A 57 17.18 18.05 29.86
N MET A 58 17.54 18.06 28.58
CA MET A 58 17.26 16.93 27.68
C MET A 58 18.13 15.70 27.99
N MET A 59 19.39 15.91 28.42
CA MET A 59 20.27 14.82 28.81
C MET A 59 19.83 14.15 30.12
N GLN A 60 19.24 14.92 31.04
CA GLN A 60 18.75 14.40 32.32
C GLN A 60 17.45 13.59 32.17
N ALA A 61 16.59 13.95 31.21
CA ALA A 61 15.40 13.17 30.86
C ALA A 61 15.73 11.81 30.22
N ALA A 62 16.77 11.76 29.38
CA ALA A 62 17.20 10.51 28.74
C ALA A 62 17.81 9.49 29.74
N LEU A 63 18.41 9.97 30.84
CA LEU A 63 18.98 9.08 31.85
C LEU A 63 17.92 8.46 32.76
N GLN A 64 16.80 9.15 33.00
CA GLN A 64 15.69 8.59 33.77
C GLN A 64 14.92 7.50 33.02
N SER A 65 14.84 7.56 31.68
CA SER A 65 14.11 6.53 30.92
C SER A 65 14.81 5.16 30.90
N GLN A 66 16.12 5.10 31.16
CA GLN A 66 16.85 3.82 31.18
C GLN A 66 16.74 3.05 32.50
N GLN A 67 16.30 3.67 33.60
CA GLN A 67 16.17 2.98 34.88
C GLN A 67 14.82 2.28 35.08
N ALA A 68 13.87 2.44 34.16
CA ALA A 68 12.52 1.87 34.28
C ALA A 68 12.38 0.42 33.74
N HIS A 69 13.45 -0.24 33.27
CA HIS A 69 13.36 -1.55 32.61
C HIS A 69 14.05 -2.71 33.34
N ALA A 70 14.51 -2.51 34.57
CA ALA A 70 15.02 -3.59 35.42
C ALA A 70 13.96 -4.05 36.43
N GLN A 71 12.83 -4.58 35.95
CA GLN A 71 11.95 -5.39 36.78
C GLN A 71 12.35 -6.87 36.57
N PRO A 72 12.74 -7.60 37.64
CA PRO A 72 13.03 -9.01 37.53
C PRO A 72 11.76 -9.78 37.15
N ALA A 73 11.87 -10.58 36.08
CA ALA A 73 10.78 -11.40 35.57
C ALA A 73 10.29 -12.41 36.64
N PRO A 74 8.98 -12.54 36.88
CA PRO A 74 8.42 -13.36 37.96
C PRO A 74 8.31 -14.86 37.66
N TRP A 75 9.12 -15.43 36.74
CA TRP A 75 9.02 -16.86 36.40
C TRP A 75 9.73 -17.81 37.40
N ALA A 76 10.40 -17.28 38.44
CA ALA A 76 11.13 -18.10 39.42
C ALA A 76 10.25 -18.82 40.47
N GLY A 77 8.91 -18.80 40.34
CA GLY A 77 7.98 -19.36 41.32
C GLY A 77 7.47 -20.79 41.07
N LEU A 78 7.88 -21.48 40.01
CA LEU A 78 7.26 -22.76 39.60
C LEU A 78 7.93 -24.04 40.13
N ALA A 79 8.93 -23.96 41.00
CA ALA A 79 9.67 -25.14 41.46
C ALA A 79 9.13 -25.81 42.75
N GLN A 80 8.04 -25.33 43.34
CA GLN A 80 7.66 -25.76 44.69
C GLN A 80 6.16 -25.98 44.86
N LEU A 81 5.63 -27.08 44.31
CA LEU A 81 4.35 -27.68 44.73
C LEU A 81 4.19 -29.09 44.12
N SER A 82 5.08 -30.01 44.51
CA SER A 82 4.82 -31.45 44.44
C SER A 82 4.18 -31.89 45.75
N GLN A 83 2.89 -31.59 45.91
CA GLN A 83 2.08 -32.16 46.98
C GLN A 83 1.09 -33.16 46.37
N PRO A 84 1.11 -34.46 46.74
CA PRO A 84 0.15 -35.43 46.24
C PRO A 84 -1.21 -35.14 46.86
N GLN A 85 -2.13 -34.61 46.06
CA GLN A 85 -3.52 -34.40 46.43
C GLN A 85 -4.33 -35.67 46.11
N PRO A 86 -5.15 -36.19 47.03
CA PRO A 86 -5.98 -37.36 46.76
C PRO A 86 -7.12 -37.02 45.79
N ALA A 87 -7.25 -37.88 44.78
CA ALA A 87 -8.31 -38.01 43.78
C ALA A 87 -9.55 -37.11 43.98
N GLN A 88 -9.61 -36.01 43.23
CA GLN A 88 -10.86 -35.35 42.88
C GLN A 88 -11.11 -35.45 41.37
N GLN A 89 -12.38 -35.71 41.06
CA GLN A 89 -12.92 -36.09 39.76
C GLN A 89 -12.41 -35.23 38.60
N ALA A 90 -12.03 -35.94 37.53
CA ALA A 90 -11.70 -35.39 36.23
C ALA A 90 -12.83 -34.47 35.72
N GLN A 91 -12.53 -33.19 35.60
CA GLN A 91 -13.25 -32.32 34.67
C GLN A 91 -12.55 -32.42 33.30
N PRO A 92 -13.29 -32.46 32.18
CA PRO A 92 -12.70 -32.48 30.85
C PRO A 92 -11.91 -31.19 30.64
N ALA A 93 -10.60 -31.34 30.47
CA ALA A 93 -9.71 -30.27 30.06
C ALA A 93 -10.20 -29.76 28.69
N LEU A 94 -10.68 -28.52 28.67
CA LEU A 94 -10.84 -27.76 27.44
C LEU A 94 -9.44 -27.57 26.85
N GLU A 95 -9.16 -28.34 25.79
CA GLU A 95 -7.99 -28.17 24.93
C GLU A 95 -7.92 -26.71 24.49
N GLN A 96 -6.96 -25.96 25.04
CA GLN A 96 -6.52 -24.71 24.45
C GLN A 96 -5.94 -25.04 23.07
N PRO A 97 -6.53 -24.55 21.96
CA PRO A 97 -5.98 -24.80 20.64
C PRO A 97 -4.59 -24.16 20.57
N GLN A 98 -3.57 -25.00 20.38
CA GLN A 98 -2.22 -24.51 20.13
C GLN A 98 -2.23 -23.64 18.86
N PRO A 99 -1.59 -22.47 18.86
CA PRO A 99 -1.48 -21.64 17.67
C PRO A 99 -0.72 -22.42 16.60
N CYS A 100 -1.44 -22.81 15.55
CA CYS A 100 -0.94 -23.62 14.46
C CYS A 100 0.23 -22.91 13.75
N ASP A 101 1.42 -23.52 13.73
CA ASP A 101 2.62 -23.09 12.98
C ASP A 101 2.44 -23.06 11.44
N ASN A 102 1.24 -23.26 10.91
CA ASN A 102 0.98 -23.49 9.47
C ASN A 102 0.77 -22.24 8.61
N VAL A 103 1.03 -21.05 9.15
CA VAL A 103 0.86 -19.80 8.36
C VAL A 103 1.79 -19.80 7.16
N HIS A 104 3.03 -20.29 7.31
CA HIS A 104 3.99 -20.33 6.21
C HIS A 104 3.60 -21.33 5.12
N GLU A 105 3.09 -22.50 5.52
CA GLU A 105 2.65 -23.54 4.60
C GLU A 105 1.43 -23.09 3.79
N GLN A 106 0.50 -22.37 4.42
CA GLN A 106 -0.68 -21.83 3.74
C GLN A 106 -0.30 -20.78 2.70
N VAL A 107 0.64 -19.90 3.04
CA VAL A 107 1.19 -18.91 2.09
C VAL A 107 1.89 -19.62 0.94
N GLU A 108 2.75 -20.61 1.21
CA GLU A 108 3.43 -21.36 0.15
C GLU A 108 2.45 -22.09 -0.78
N LEU A 109 1.38 -22.68 -0.22
CA LEU A 109 0.34 -23.38 -0.97
C LEU A 109 -0.38 -22.44 -1.95
N GLU A 110 -0.64 -21.19 -1.55
CA GLU A 110 -1.23 -20.16 -2.42
C GLU A 110 -0.36 -19.92 -3.66
N TYR A 111 0.96 -19.70 -3.48
CA TYR A 111 1.88 -19.51 -4.62
C TYR A 111 2.05 -20.77 -5.47
N ARG A 112 2.02 -21.97 -4.86
CA ARG A 112 2.04 -23.24 -5.61
C ARG A 112 0.80 -23.41 -6.48
N ASN A 113 -0.37 -22.99 -5.99
CA ASN A 113 -1.61 -23.03 -6.76
C ASN A 113 -1.66 -21.97 -7.86
N ALA A 114 -1.09 -20.79 -7.63
CA ALA A 114 -0.97 -19.73 -8.63
C ALA A 114 0.13 -19.98 -9.67
N ARG A 115 1.00 -20.98 -9.45
CA ARG A 115 2.13 -21.28 -10.32
C ARG A 115 1.67 -21.60 -11.73
N SER A 116 2.22 -20.88 -12.71
CA SER A 116 1.99 -21.16 -14.12
C SER A 116 3.27 -21.04 -14.93
N ALA A 117 3.37 -21.84 -15.99
CA ALA A 117 4.52 -21.80 -16.89
C ALA A 117 4.71 -20.43 -17.56
N GLN A 118 3.64 -19.63 -17.68
CA GLN A 118 3.70 -18.28 -18.23
C GLN A 118 4.33 -17.29 -17.24
N LEU A 119 3.99 -17.37 -15.95
CA LEU A 119 4.60 -16.54 -14.92
C LEU A 119 6.09 -16.86 -14.77
N ASP A 120 6.45 -18.15 -14.78
CA ASP A 120 7.85 -18.61 -14.74
C ASP A 120 8.66 -18.07 -15.92
N LYS A 121 8.13 -18.20 -17.15
CA LYS A 121 8.77 -17.67 -18.37
C LYS A 121 8.91 -16.15 -18.35
N THR A 122 7.87 -15.45 -17.87
CA THR A 122 7.90 -13.99 -17.78
C THR A 122 8.98 -13.56 -16.81
N LEU A 123 8.98 -14.10 -15.59
CA LEU A 123 9.97 -13.77 -14.58
C LEU A 123 11.40 -14.11 -15.06
N ALA A 124 11.60 -15.25 -15.70
CA ALA A 124 12.91 -15.61 -16.28
C ALA A 124 13.36 -14.63 -17.38
N LEU A 125 12.45 -14.15 -18.23
CA LEU A 125 12.76 -13.13 -19.25
C LEU A 125 13.17 -11.80 -18.61
N PHE A 126 12.47 -11.35 -17.57
CA PHE A 126 12.81 -10.14 -16.81
C PHE A 126 14.17 -10.27 -16.13
N MET A 127 14.45 -11.43 -15.50
CA MET A 127 15.74 -11.69 -14.87
C MET A 127 16.89 -11.66 -15.89
N ARG A 128 16.68 -12.17 -17.11
CA ARG A 128 17.69 -12.08 -18.19
C ARG A 128 17.89 -10.63 -18.66
N ALA A 129 16.81 -9.86 -18.82
CA ALA A 129 16.90 -8.44 -19.17
C ALA A 129 17.61 -7.62 -18.08
N ALA A 130 17.42 -7.98 -16.80
CA ALA A 130 18.12 -7.37 -15.69
C ALA A 130 19.63 -7.67 -15.73
N GLN A 131 20.00 -8.91 -16.05
CA GLN A 131 21.41 -9.30 -16.24
C GLN A 131 22.08 -8.51 -17.37
N SER A 132 21.40 -8.35 -18.51
CA SER A 132 21.95 -7.58 -19.63
C SER A 132 22.02 -6.07 -19.35
N SER A 133 21.21 -5.57 -18.42
CA SER A 133 21.14 -4.15 -18.05
C SER A 133 21.89 -3.81 -16.76
N ASN A 134 22.63 -4.79 -16.19
CA ASN A 134 23.31 -4.68 -14.89
C ASN A 134 22.39 -4.19 -13.75
N MET A 135 21.12 -4.57 -13.77
CA MET A 135 20.15 -4.26 -12.73
C MET A 135 20.14 -5.37 -11.68
N THR A 136 19.94 -4.99 -10.41
CA THR A 136 19.80 -5.97 -9.34
C THR A 136 18.47 -6.73 -9.47
N ARG A 137 18.43 -7.98 -8.99
CA ARG A 137 17.19 -8.79 -8.94
C ARG A 137 16.06 -8.06 -8.19
N TYR A 138 16.41 -7.31 -7.15
CA TYR A 138 15.44 -6.50 -6.41
C TYR A 138 14.83 -5.38 -7.28
N ALA A 139 15.66 -4.66 -8.05
CA ALA A 139 15.19 -3.58 -8.91
C ALA A 139 14.24 -4.09 -10.00
N ILE A 140 14.52 -5.25 -10.60
CA ILE A 140 13.62 -5.82 -11.62
C ILE A 140 12.30 -6.32 -11.01
N LEU A 141 12.33 -6.94 -9.83
CA LEU A 141 11.10 -7.35 -9.13
C LEU A 141 10.23 -6.14 -8.75
N GLN A 142 10.86 -4.99 -8.45
CA GLN A 142 10.15 -3.73 -8.23
C GLN A 142 9.52 -3.18 -9.53
N ASP A 143 10.21 -3.28 -10.66
CA ASP A 143 9.69 -2.88 -11.99
C ASP A 143 8.52 -3.75 -12.46
N MET A 144 8.40 -4.97 -11.94
CA MET A 144 7.29 -5.88 -12.26
C MET A 144 5.97 -5.53 -11.54
N ASN A 145 5.91 -4.43 -10.79
CA ASN A 145 4.70 -4.00 -10.10
C ASN A 145 3.53 -3.77 -11.08
N GLY A 146 2.43 -4.51 -10.90
CA GLY A 146 1.23 -4.43 -11.75
C GLY A 146 1.31 -5.28 -13.01
N ARG A 147 2.44 -5.93 -13.30
CA ARG A 147 2.53 -6.89 -14.42
C ARG A 147 1.78 -8.16 -14.05
N HIS A 148 0.92 -8.62 -14.96
CA HIS A 148 0.01 -9.75 -14.74
C HIS A 148 -0.94 -9.57 -13.54
N GLY A 149 -1.21 -8.33 -13.12
CA GLY A 149 -2.08 -8.06 -11.98
C GLY A 149 -1.44 -8.36 -10.62
N HIS A 150 -0.16 -8.70 -10.57
CA HIS A 150 0.54 -9.00 -9.32
C HIS A 150 1.37 -7.80 -8.85
N SER A 151 1.46 -7.62 -7.53
CA SER A 151 2.27 -6.58 -6.91
C SER A 151 3.76 -6.94 -6.91
N ALA A 152 4.63 -5.95 -6.74
CA ALA A 152 6.06 -6.20 -6.58
C ALA A 152 6.38 -7.15 -5.40
N GLU A 153 5.62 -7.06 -4.31
CA GLU A 153 5.78 -7.96 -3.15
C GLU A 153 5.42 -9.40 -3.50
N TRP A 154 4.32 -9.59 -4.24
CA TRP A 154 3.91 -10.91 -4.73
C TRP A 154 5.02 -11.56 -5.58
N TRP A 155 5.62 -10.79 -6.50
CA TRP A 155 6.73 -11.29 -7.34
C TRP A 155 7.98 -11.64 -6.52
N ARG A 156 8.26 -10.92 -5.44
CA ARG A 156 9.37 -11.26 -4.53
C ARG A 156 9.10 -12.58 -3.82
N THR A 157 7.91 -12.75 -3.24
CA THR A 157 7.56 -13.99 -2.55
C THR A 157 7.53 -15.17 -3.52
N TYR A 158 6.95 -14.99 -4.71
CA TYR A 158 6.97 -15.98 -5.79
C TYR A 158 8.40 -16.36 -6.19
N TYR A 159 9.29 -15.38 -6.38
CA TYR A 159 10.69 -15.63 -6.68
C TYR A 159 11.40 -16.38 -5.55
N LEU A 160 11.15 -16.04 -4.29
CA LEU A 160 11.79 -16.72 -3.15
C LEU A 160 11.36 -18.19 -3.05
N ILE A 161 10.09 -18.50 -3.28
CA ILE A 161 9.57 -19.87 -3.25
C ILE A 161 10.11 -20.71 -4.42
N PHE A 162 10.24 -20.11 -5.62
CA PHE A 162 10.65 -20.82 -6.84
C PHE A 162 12.04 -20.43 -7.35
N ALA A 163 12.93 -19.93 -6.47
CA ALA A 163 14.20 -19.32 -6.86
C ALA A 163 15.06 -20.27 -7.73
N ASP A 164 15.17 -21.53 -7.32
CA ASP A 164 15.97 -22.53 -8.01
C ASP A 164 15.46 -22.85 -9.42
N ASP A 165 14.14 -22.96 -9.57
CA ASP A 165 13.51 -23.25 -10.86
C ASP A 165 13.65 -22.05 -11.82
N ILE A 166 13.42 -20.84 -11.33
CA ILE A 166 13.56 -19.60 -12.11
C ILE A 166 15.01 -19.39 -12.51
N ASP A 167 15.96 -19.54 -11.58
CA ASP A 167 17.39 -19.41 -11.89
C ASP A 167 17.85 -20.48 -12.90
N ARG A 168 17.28 -21.69 -12.84
CA ARG A 168 17.48 -22.74 -13.87
C ARG A 168 16.93 -22.31 -15.23
N PHE A 169 15.74 -21.71 -15.32
CA PHE A 169 15.19 -21.19 -16.57
C PHE A 169 16.01 -20.03 -17.16
N VAL A 170 16.55 -19.16 -16.31
CA VAL A 170 17.42 -18.06 -16.73
C VAL A 170 18.69 -18.61 -17.38
N LYS A 171 19.33 -19.60 -16.75
CA LYS A 171 20.54 -20.29 -17.26
C LYS A 171 20.25 -21.11 -18.53
N ALA A 172 19.18 -21.90 -18.56
CA ALA A 172 18.89 -22.74 -19.73
C ALA A 172 18.64 -21.92 -21.01
N GLY A 173 18.15 -20.69 -20.89
CA GLY A 173 17.91 -19.82 -22.05
C GLY A 173 19.11 -19.03 -22.54
N THR A 174 20.26 -19.05 -21.86
CA THR A 174 21.51 -18.49 -22.42
C THR A 174 22.17 -19.46 -23.39
N ASP A 175 21.98 -20.76 -23.19
CA ASP A 175 22.72 -21.80 -23.92
C ASP A 175 22.03 -22.22 -25.23
N GLY A 176 20.79 -21.76 -25.45
CA GLY A 176 19.91 -22.23 -26.54
C GLY A 176 19.90 -21.40 -27.83
N THR A 177 20.73 -20.36 -27.97
CA THR A 177 20.65 -19.46 -29.15
C THR A 177 21.67 -19.77 -30.25
N ASP A 178 22.68 -20.64 -30.01
CA ASP A 178 23.70 -20.98 -31.02
C ASP A 178 23.97 -22.47 -31.21
N THR A 179 23.22 -23.36 -30.54
CA THR A 179 23.24 -24.78 -30.93
C THR A 179 22.25 -24.99 -32.06
N GLY A 180 22.73 -24.61 -33.24
CA GLY A 180 22.10 -24.86 -34.51
C GLY A 180 21.47 -26.25 -34.56
N SER A 181 20.28 -26.26 -35.13
CA SER A 181 19.71 -27.38 -35.84
C SER A 181 20.72 -27.91 -36.89
N HIS A 182 21.72 -28.65 -36.43
CA HIS A 182 22.27 -29.76 -37.17
C HIS A 182 21.36 -30.92 -36.78
N SER A 183 20.24 -31.09 -37.46
CA SER A 183 20.13 -32.15 -38.45
C SER A 183 21.00 -33.35 -38.08
N SER A 184 20.55 -34.14 -37.10
CA SER A 184 20.87 -35.55 -37.06
C SER A 184 20.31 -36.18 -38.33
N ALA A 185 21.13 -36.18 -39.36
CA ALA A 185 20.96 -36.95 -40.57
C ALA A 185 20.99 -38.44 -40.20
N THR A 186 19.84 -38.99 -39.85
CA THR A 186 19.61 -40.43 -39.98
C THR A 186 19.42 -40.75 -41.46
N SER A 187 20.55 -41.02 -42.11
CA SER A 187 20.77 -42.04 -43.13
C SER A 187 19.49 -42.72 -43.65
N ARG A 188 18.96 -42.21 -44.78
CA ARG A 188 18.06 -43.01 -45.63
C ARG A 188 18.92 -43.90 -46.52
N LYS A 189 18.76 -45.20 -46.31
CA LYS A 189 19.13 -46.28 -47.23
C LYS A 189 18.65 -45.94 -48.64
N THR A 190 19.59 -45.88 -49.56
CA THR A 190 19.38 -45.85 -51.00
C THR A 190 18.77 -47.18 -51.46
N ILE A 191 17.56 -47.14 -52.02
CA ILE A 191 17.10 -48.15 -52.99
C ILE A 191 16.73 -47.39 -54.25
N SER A 192 17.51 -47.67 -55.28
CA SER A 192 17.35 -47.30 -56.68
C SER A 192 16.01 -47.74 -57.25
N HIS A 193 15.28 -46.81 -57.89
CA HIS A 193 14.50 -47.12 -59.10
C HIS A 193 14.40 -45.87 -60.00
N PRO A 194 14.59 -46.00 -61.33
CA PRO A 194 14.42 -44.94 -62.31
C PRO A 194 12.99 -44.95 -62.89
N GLY A 195 12.44 -43.78 -63.19
CA GLY A 195 11.14 -43.63 -63.87
C GLY A 195 10.52 -42.26 -63.57
N THR A 196 10.83 -41.19 -64.31
CA THR A 196 10.19 -40.77 -65.57
C THR A 196 8.95 -39.87 -65.33
N LEU A 197 9.08 -38.63 -65.86
CA LEU A 197 8.08 -37.58 -66.16
C LEU A 197 7.83 -36.42 -65.16
N ARG A 198 8.39 -35.27 -65.58
CA ARG A 198 7.97 -33.85 -65.51
C ARG A 198 6.43 -33.58 -65.50
N PRO A 199 5.95 -32.31 -65.53
CA PRO A 199 6.28 -31.07 -64.77
C PRO A 199 5.00 -30.27 -64.36
N VAL A 200 5.04 -29.36 -63.38
CA VAL A 200 4.18 -28.14 -63.41
C VAL A 200 4.89 -26.97 -62.73
N LEU A 201 5.02 -25.88 -63.48
CA LEU A 201 5.51 -24.55 -63.09
C LEU A 201 4.40 -23.76 -62.38
N PHE A 202 4.75 -22.98 -61.36
CA PHE A 202 4.03 -21.74 -61.06
C PHE A 202 5.00 -20.61 -60.65
N PRO A 203 4.69 -19.36 -60.98
CA PRO A 203 5.67 -18.29 -61.07
C PRO A 203 5.86 -17.49 -59.77
N SER A 204 7.09 -16.98 -59.67
CA SER A 204 7.56 -15.86 -58.87
C SER A 204 6.64 -14.65 -58.89
N VAL A 205 6.42 -14.04 -57.71
CA VAL A 205 6.35 -12.58 -57.58
C VAL A 205 7.20 -12.13 -56.40
N SER A 206 8.20 -11.34 -56.77
CA SER A 206 9.14 -10.57 -55.96
C SER A 206 8.59 -9.16 -55.76
N SER A 207 8.74 -8.61 -54.54
CA SER A 207 8.83 -7.17 -54.18
C SER A 207 8.64 -7.07 -52.66
N SER A 208 9.37 -6.34 -51.84
CA SER A 208 10.58 -5.51 -51.95
C SER A 208 11.13 -5.36 -50.51
N PRO A 209 12.44 -5.13 -50.32
CA PRO A 209 13.02 -4.77 -49.03
C PRO A 209 13.00 -3.24 -48.83
N SER A 210 13.38 -2.80 -47.63
CA SER A 210 13.85 -1.44 -47.26
C SER A 210 12.91 -0.60 -46.39
N SER A 211 13.28 -0.44 -45.12
CA SER A 211 13.33 0.89 -44.47
C SER A 211 14.12 0.80 -43.17
N SER A 212 15.42 1.03 -43.30
CA SER A 212 16.36 1.21 -42.19
C SER A 212 16.27 2.66 -41.70
N ARG A 213 15.63 2.92 -40.56
CA ARG A 213 15.74 4.24 -39.89
C ARG A 213 16.90 4.22 -38.89
N LYS A 214 18.08 4.55 -39.42
CA LYS A 214 19.23 5.12 -38.70
C LYS A 214 18.80 6.42 -37.99
N ARG A 215 18.92 6.49 -36.67
CA ARG A 215 19.12 7.74 -35.90
C ARG A 215 20.36 7.49 -35.03
N LYS A 216 21.53 7.90 -35.52
CA LYS A 216 22.27 9.12 -35.12
C LYS A 216 22.65 9.10 -33.63
N ALA A 217 23.85 8.57 -33.38
CA ALA A 217 24.66 8.88 -32.21
C ALA A 217 25.21 10.31 -32.30
N PRO A 218 25.40 11.00 -31.17
CA PRO A 218 26.36 12.09 -31.05
C PRO A 218 27.72 11.54 -30.58
N LEU A 219 28.75 11.74 -31.40
CA LEU A 219 30.17 11.62 -31.04
C LEU A 219 30.72 13.02 -30.78
N LEU A 220 31.29 13.24 -29.58
CA LEU A 220 32.29 14.23 -29.19
C LEU A 220 33.01 13.56 -28.00
N SER A 221 34.24 13.05 -28.00
CA SER A 221 35.57 13.48 -28.51
C SER A 221 36.19 14.69 -27.78
N HIS A 222 37.34 14.40 -27.14
CA HIS A 222 38.40 15.25 -26.56
C HIS A 222 38.16 15.90 -25.18
N SER A 223 39.04 15.78 -24.16
CA SER A 223 40.48 15.45 -24.10
C SER A 223 40.89 14.80 -22.76
N PRO A 224 42.07 14.14 -22.70
CA PRO A 224 42.72 13.70 -21.47
C PRO A 224 43.60 14.81 -20.88
N ASP A 225 43.69 14.89 -19.56
CA ASP A 225 44.85 15.47 -18.89
C ASP A 225 45.07 14.71 -17.58
N GLU A 226 46.20 14.01 -17.51
CA GLU A 226 46.72 13.37 -16.31
C GLU A 226 47.32 14.42 -15.40
N SER A 227 46.99 14.39 -14.11
CA SER A 227 47.90 14.73 -13.01
C SER A 227 47.27 14.30 -11.67
N ASP A 228 47.72 13.14 -11.17
CA ASP A 228 47.98 12.88 -9.73
C ASP A 228 48.91 13.99 -9.18
N PRO A 229 48.93 14.36 -7.88
CA PRO A 229 49.01 13.42 -6.76
C PRO A 229 48.13 13.72 -5.53
N GLU A 230 47.85 12.65 -4.79
CA GLU A 230 47.90 12.46 -3.33
C GLU A 230 47.47 13.58 -2.36
N ASP A 231 46.79 13.10 -1.30
CA ASP A 231 46.89 13.56 0.09
C ASP A 231 45.65 14.23 0.73
N GLY A 232 45.30 13.71 1.89
CA GLY A 232 44.80 14.52 3.00
C GLY A 232 43.32 14.91 3.04
N GLY A 233 42.50 14.01 3.57
CA GLY A 233 41.66 14.40 4.72
C GLY A 233 40.23 14.92 4.48
N ASP A 234 39.44 14.65 5.52
CA ASP A 234 38.17 15.28 5.88
C ASP A 234 36.87 14.65 5.34
N VAL A 235 36.42 13.62 6.06
CA VAL A 235 35.08 13.04 5.99
C VAL A 235 34.08 14.04 6.58
N ARG A 236 33.66 15.03 5.79
CA ARG A 236 32.48 15.85 6.10
C ARG A 236 31.21 15.19 5.57
N SER A 237 30.49 14.57 6.51
CA SER A 237 29.15 14.03 6.31
C SER A 237 28.17 15.14 5.92
N HIS A 238 27.68 15.11 4.68
CA HIS A 238 26.48 15.85 4.29
C HIS A 238 25.24 15.04 4.69
N PRO A 239 24.29 15.61 5.46
CA PRO A 239 23.02 14.95 5.71
C PRO A 239 22.18 14.99 4.43
N SER A 240 22.03 13.83 3.80
CA SER A 240 21.13 13.63 2.66
C SER A 240 19.71 14.03 3.06
N ALA A 241 19.20 15.06 2.39
CA ALA A 241 17.87 15.61 2.55
C ALA A 241 16.80 14.51 2.43
N ARG A 242 16.18 14.15 3.56
CA ARG A 242 14.94 13.38 3.58
C ARG A 242 13.86 14.26 2.95
N ARG A 243 13.53 13.97 1.69
CA ARG A 243 12.28 14.43 1.05
C ARG A 243 11.12 13.81 1.82
N ILE A 244 10.62 14.55 2.81
CA ILE A 244 9.34 14.33 3.46
C ILE A 244 8.28 14.80 2.46
N SER A 245 7.79 13.88 1.63
CA SER A 245 6.54 14.08 0.89
C SER A 245 5.40 14.07 1.90
N ARG A 246 5.01 15.26 2.37
CA ARG A 246 3.70 15.48 3.00
C ARG A 246 2.65 15.25 1.91
N ARG A 247 1.91 14.14 2.01
CA ARG A 247 0.61 14.03 1.31
C ARG A 247 -0.36 14.92 2.07
N LEU A 248 -0.68 16.05 1.45
CA LEU A 248 -1.81 16.89 1.81
C LEU A 248 -3.08 16.05 1.67
N LEU A 249 -3.89 16.12 2.71
CA LEU A 249 -5.19 15.50 2.85
C LEU A 249 -6.17 16.41 2.07
N ASP A 250 -6.39 16.12 0.80
CA ASP A 250 -7.51 16.69 0.05
C ASP A 250 -8.73 15.80 0.31
N GLU A 251 -9.60 16.27 1.21
CA GLU A 251 -10.99 15.83 1.33
C GLU A 251 -11.78 16.58 0.25
N ASP A 252 -12.07 15.92 -0.88
CA ASP A 252 -13.24 16.13 -1.73
C ASP A 252 -12.99 15.43 -3.08
N GLU A 253 -13.23 14.13 -3.17
CA GLU A 253 -13.42 13.49 -4.48
C GLU A 253 -14.75 12.76 -4.54
N ASP A 254 -15.59 13.38 -5.37
CA ASP A 254 -16.76 12.82 -6.01
C ASP A 254 -16.34 11.68 -6.95
N ASP A 255 -17.29 10.78 -7.12
CA ASP A 255 -17.33 9.51 -7.81
C ASP A 255 -16.64 9.48 -9.21
N THR A 256 -15.42 8.94 -9.33
CA THR A 256 -14.95 8.18 -10.52
C THR A 256 -13.72 7.30 -10.21
N SER A 257 -13.89 6.23 -9.44
CA SER A 257 -12.80 5.26 -9.23
C SER A 257 -12.66 4.31 -10.43
N LEU A 258 -11.67 4.58 -11.27
CA LEU A 258 -11.13 3.61 -12.24
C LEU A 258 -10.64 2.35 -11.51
N ASP A 259 -11.10 1.19 -11.99
CA ASP A 259 -10.81 -0.16 -11.51
C ASP A 259 -9.30 -0.40 -11.27
N GLN A 260 -8.91 -0.39 -10.00
CA GLN A 260 -7.65 -0.91 -9.50
C GLN A 260 -7.83 -2.43 -9.29
N PRO A 261 -7.07 -3.32 -9.95
CA PRO A 261 -7.18 -4.76 -9.73
C PRO A 261 -6.54 -5.07 -8.37
N HIS A 262 -7.40 -5.21 -7.35
CA HIS A 262 -7.02 -5.55 -5.99
C HIS A 262 -6.45 -6.97 -5.91
N ALA A 263 -5.37 -7.09 -5.13
CA ALA A 263 -4.81 -8.34 -4.61
C ALA A 263 -5.89 -9.34 -4.19
N GLU A 264 -5.61 -10.63 -4.41
CA GLU A 264 -6.48 -11.78 -4.15
C GLU A 264 -7.35 -11.55 -2.92
N ALA A 265 -8.64 -11.45 -3.19
CA ALA A 265 -9.64 -11.06 -2.21
C ALA A 265 -9.65 -12.11 -1.10
N THR A 266 -8.99 -11.81 0.01
CA THR A 266 -9.36 -12.31 1.36
C THR A 266 -10.87 -12.50 1.33
N PRO A 267 -11.42 -13.71 1.57
CA PRO A 267 -12.80 -14.05 1.29
C PRO A 267 -13.66 -12.90 1.75
N SER A 268 -14.24 -12.17 0.78
CA SER A 268 -14.89 -10.88 1.04
C SER A 268 -15.89 -11.14 2.15
N GLN A 269 -15.57 -10.68 3.36
CA GLN A 269 -16.39 -10.90 4.54
C GLN A 269 -17.77 -10.33 4.20
N ARG A 270 -18.70 -11.24 3.89
CA ARG A 270 -19.99 -10.88 3.34
C ARG A 270 -20.86 -10.44 4.50
N TYR A 271 -20.98 -9.13 4.67
CA TYR A 271 -21.96 -8.59 5.59
C TYR A 271 -23.35 -8.65 4.95
N VAL A 272 -24.37 -8.82 5.79
CA VAL A 272 -25.78 -8.74 5.41
C VAL A 272 -26.34 -7.49 6.06
N ILE A 273 -26.96 -6.62 5.27
CA ILE A 273 -27.70 -5.47 5.81
C ILE A 273 -29.08 -6.01 6.22
N PRO A 274 -29.49 -5.90 7.49
CA PRO A 274 -30.83 -6.29 7.92
C PRO A 274 -31.92 -5.50 7.19
N ASP A 275 -33.07 -6.15 6.95
CA ASP A 275 -34.24 -5.53 6.29
C ASP A 275 -34.97 -4.50 7.19
N SER A 276 -34.66 -4.47 8.48
CA SER A 276 -35.25 -3.57 9.47
C SER A 276 -34.18 -2.82 10.27
N LEU A 277 -34.54 -1.62 10.74
CA LEU A 277 -33.66 -0.84 11.61
C LEU A 277 -33.63 -1.46 13.02
N PRO A 278 -32.47 -1.53 13.67
CA PRO A 278 -32.36 -2.10 15.00
C PRO A 278 -33.21 -1.31 16.02
N GLU A 279 -33.90 -2.05 16.90
CA GLU A 279 -34.77 -1.46 17.92
C GLU A 279 -33.95 -0.83 19.05
N HIS A 280 -32.92 -1.54 19.48
CA HIS A 280 -32.04 -1.18 20.58
C HIS A 280 -30.62 -0.89 20.09
N GLN A 281 -29.83 -0.23 20.94
CA GLN A 281 -28.40 -0.07 20.72
C GLN A 281 -27.74 -1.47 20.72
N PRO A 282 -26.89 -1.79 19.74
CA PRO A 282 -26.25 -3.10 19.70
C PRO A 282 -25.24 -3.23 20.86
N THR A 283 -25.13 -4.44 21.40
CA THR A 283 -24.17 -4.78 22.46
C THR A 283 -22.76 -4.85 21.89
N ALA A 284 -21.78 -4.27 22.61
CA ALA A 284 -20.39 -4.28 22.19
C ALA A 284 -19.85 -5.70 21.99
N PRO A 285 -18.99 -5.94 20.98
CA PRO A 285 -18.44 -7.26 20.74
C PRO A 285 -17.55 -7.69 21.91
N THR A 286 -17.66 -8.93 22.33
CA THR A 286 -16.82 -9.49 23.40
C THR A 286 -15.78 -10.48 22.87
N ASN A 287 -16.04 -11.09 21.72
CA ASN A 287 -15.14 -12.06 21.14
C ASN A 287 -14.00 -11.35 20.40
N THR A 288 -12.78 -11.65 20.81
CA THR A 288 -11.57 -11.20 20.11
C THR A 288 -10.91 -12.40 19.45
N SER A 289 -10.61 -12.26 18.16
CA SER A 289 -9.80 -13.24 17.43
C SER A 289 -8.45 -12.62 17.12
N CYS A 290 -7.38 -13.36 17.36
CA CYS A 290 -6.03 -12.95 17.00
C CYS A 290 -5.53 -13.87 15.89
N VAL A 291 -5.25 -13.29 14.73
CA VAL A 291 -4.62 -14.00 13.59
C VAL A 291 -3.24 -13.39 13.42
N ASN A 292 -2.19 -14.21 13.58
CA ASN A 292 -0.80 -13.78 13.44
C ASN A 292 -0.41 -12.63 14.39
N GLY A 293 -0.91 -12.67 15.63
CA GLY A 293 -0.64 -11.63 16.64
C GLY A 293 -1.32 -10.28 16.37
N ARG A 294 -2.23 -10.20 15.38
CA ARG A 294 -3.07 -9.04 15.12
C ARG A 294 -4.53 -9.37 15.40
N THR A 295 -5.26 -8.46 16.02
CA THR A 295 -6.70 -8.61 16.22
C THR A 295 -7.40 -8.61 14.86
N ALA A 296 -8.03 -9.72 14.50
CA ALA A 296 -8.84 -9.85 13.31
C ALA A 296 -10.30 -9.53 13.63
N PHE A 297 -11.00 -8.93 12.66
CA PHE A 297 -12.43 -8.65 12.76
C PHE A 297 -13.23 -9.95 12.78
N THR A 298 -13.93 -10.20 13.88
CA THR A 298 -14.83 -11.34 14.06
C THR A 298 -16.16 -11.12 13.35
N GLU A 299 -16.98 -12.16 13.23
CA GLU A 299 -18.35 -12.01 12.75
C GLU A 299 -19.20 -11.12 13.66
N GLU A 300 -18.93 -11.15 14.97
CA GLU A 300 -19.56 -10.27 15.96
C GLU A 300 -19.20 -8.79 15.70
N ASP A 301 -17.93 -8.50 15.40
CA ASP A 301 -17.48 -7.15 15.03
C ASP A 301 -18.19 -6.63 13.78
N ILE A 302 -18.35 -7.49 12.77
CA ILE A 302 -19.00 -7.15 11.51
C ILE A 302 -20.48 -6.82 11.76
N ALA A 303 -21.20 -7.69 12.49
CA ALA A 303 -22.60 -7.48 12.82
C ALA A 303 -22.80 -6.23 13.69
N TYR A 304 -21.94 -6.05 14.70
CA TYR A 304 -21.93 -4.87 15.56
C TYR A 304 -21.74 -3.58 14.76
N PHE A 305 -20.77 -3.56 13.85
CA PHE A 305 -20.49 -2.41 12.98
C PHE A 305 -21.71 -2.03 12.13
N VAL A 306 -22.35 -3.00 11.47
CA VAL A 306 -23.55 -2.77 10.66
C VAL A 306 -24.70 -2.23 11.53
N HIS A 307 -25.00 -2.91 12.65
CA HIS A 307 -26.07 -2.50 13.55
C HIS A 307 -25.83 -1.11 14.17
N MET A 308 -24.59 -0.77 14.52
CA MET A 308 -24.25 0.55 15.06
C MET A 308 -24.55 1.66 14.06
N ILE A 309 -24.17 1.47 12.78
CA ILE A 309 -24.48 2.45 11.73
C ILE A 309 -26.00 2.63 11.61
N LEU A 310 -26.75 1.53 11.49
CA LEU A 310 -28.21 1.59 11.32
C LEU A 310 -28.90 2.21 12.54
N TRP A 311 -28.43 1.89 13.75
CA TRP A 311 -28.94 2.47 14.99
C TRP A 311 -28.69 3.98 15.05
N HIS A 312 -27.48 4.45 14.70
CA HIS A 312 -27.18 5.88 14.65
C HIS A 312 -28.08 6.63 13.67
N VAL A 313 -28.29 6.06 12.47
CA VAL A 313 -29.12 6.69 11.43
C VAL A 313 -30.60 6.76 11.83
N LYS A 314 -31.13 5.73 12.50
CA LYS A 314 -32.48 5.74 13.05
C LYS A 314 -32.70 6.92 14.00
N ASN A 315 -31.76 7.14 14.91
CA ASN A 315 -31.84 8.22 15.90
C ASN A 315 -31.56 9.60 15.28
N ASN A 316 -30.57 9.69 14.38
CA ASN A 316 -30.19 10.92 13.70
C ASN A 316 -29.77 10.64 12.24
N PRO A 317 -30.63 10.93 11.25
CA PRO A 317 -30.33 10.68 9.83
C PRO A 317 -29.18 11.51 9.27
N SER A 318 -28.83 12.62 9.93
CA SER A 318 -27.75 13.53 9.52
C SER A 318 -26.39 13.17 10.14
N VAL A 319 -26.31 12.03 10.83
CA VAL A 319 -25.08 11.58 11.48
C VAL A 319 -23.97 11.29 10.45
N GLY A 320 -22.82 11.94 10.65
CA GLY A 320 -21.65 11.77 9.79
C GLY A 320 -20.78 10.57 10.20
N LYS A 321 -19.99 10.05 9.25
CA LYS A 321 -19.04 8.94 9.44
C LYS A 321 -18.19 9.09 10.70
N ARG A 322 -17.62 10.28 10.93
CA ARG A 322 -16.70 10.55 12.06
C ARG A 322 -17.36 10.31 13.42
N ALA A 323 -18.61 10.75 13.59
CA ALA A 323 -19.34 10.55 14.85
C ALA A 323 -19.59 9.07 15.12
N ILE A 324 -20.05 8.33 14.10
CA ILE A 324 -20.28 6.88 14.19
C ILE A 324 -18.99 6.15 14.56
N MET A 325 -17.86 6.48 13.92
CA MET A 325 -16.59 5.81 14.21
C MET A 325 -16.11 6.07 15.64
N ALA A 326 -16.23 7.30 16.13
CA ALA A 326 -15.88 7.62 17.52
C ALA A 326 -16.69 6.77 18.52
N ASP A 327 -17.99 6.60 18.28
CA ASP A 327 -18.87 5.80 19.14
C ASP A 327 -18.58 4.28 19.05
N ILE A 328 -18.23 3.77 17.87
CA ILE A 328 -17.80 2.37 17.68
C ILE A 328 -16.50 2.11 18.44
N CYS A 329 -15.50 2.98 18.31
CA CYS A 329 -14.19 2.80 18.95
C CYS A 329 -14.28 2.85 20.48
N ARG A 330 -15.17 3.70 21.00
CA ARG A 330 -15.41 3.80 22.45
C ARG A 330 -15.98 2.51 23.04
N GLN A 331 -16.77 1.77 22.27
CA GLN A 331 -17.45 0.55 22.74
C GLN A 331 -16.67 -0.72 22.39
N ALA A 332 -16.12 -0.83 21.18
CA ALA A 332 -15.34 -1.96 20.70
C ALA A 332 -13.83 -1.67 20.81
N THR A 333 -13.33 -1.69 22.05
CA THR A 333 -11.98 -1.21 22.40
C THR A 333 -10.82 -2.08 21.92
N HIS A 334 -11.10 -3.30 21.45
CA HIS A 334 -10.10 -4.24 20.93
C HIS A 334 -9.59 -3.91 19.53
N HIS A 335 -10.26 -2.98 18.82
CA HIS A 335 -9.82 -2.44 17.53
C HIS A 335 -9.57 -0.94 17.65
N SER A 336 -8.46 -0.47 17.08
CA SER A 336 -8.16 0.96 17.03
C SER A 336 -9.07 1.71 16.04
N GLU A 337 -9.19 3.03 16.20
CA GLU A 337 -9.95 3.88 15.27
C GLU A 337 -9.47 3.74 13.82
N GLN A 338 -8.15 3.65 13.63
CA GLN A 338 -7.57 3.44 12.31
C GLN A 338 -7.94 2.07 11.72
N SER A 339 -8.04 1.03 12.56
CA SER A 339 -8.51 -0.30 12.13
C SER A 339 -9.96 -0.23 11.64
N TRP A 340 -10.84 0.43 12.41
CA TRP A 340 -12.24 0.65 12.03
C TRP A 340 -12.40 1.50 10.77
N LEU A 341 -11.60 2.55 10.59
CA LEU A 341 -11.62 3.37 9.37
C LEU A 341 -11.20 2.57 8.14
N SER A 342 -10.18 1.72 8.26
CA SER A 342 -9.75 0.82 7.19
C SER A 342 -10.84 -0.21 6.87
N PHE A 343 -11.46 -0.77 7.93
CA PHE A 343 -12.57 -1.69 7.81
C PHE A 343 -13.78 -1.05 7.11
N TRP A 344 -14.13 0.20 7.45
CA TRP A 344 -15.20 0.97 6.80
C TRP A 344 -15.03 1.01 5.27
N THR A 345 -13.82 1.29 4.79
CA THR A 345 -13.54 1.31 3.34
C THR A 345 -13.70 -0.10 2.75
N ARG A 346 -13.18 -1.13 3.43
CA ARG A 346 -13.25 -2.52 2.99
C ARG A 346 -14.68 -3.04 2.86
N VAL A 347 -15.55 -2.80 3.85
CA VAL A 347 -16.94 -3.26 3.84
C VAL A 347 -17.90 -2.25 3.20
N LYS A 348 -17.38 -1.27 2.46
CA LYS A 348 -18.19 -0.25 1.78
C LYS A 348 -19.18 0.43 2.74
N GLY A 349 -18.72 0.85 3.92
CA GLY A 349 -19.53 1.44 5.00
C GLY A 349 -20.43 2.60 4.55
N ARG A 350 -20.01 3.37 3.52
CA ARG A 350 -20.84 4.41 2.91
C ARG A 350 -22.14 3.87 2.30
N LYS A 351 -22.13 2.66 1.72
CA LYS A 351 -23.33 1.99 1.21
C LYS A 351 -24.27 1.58 2.33
N ILE A 352 -23.73 1.02 3.43
CA ILE A 352 -24.52 0.67 4.62
C ILE A 352 -25.18 1.91 5.22
N LEU A 353 -24.43 3.02 5.33
CA LEU A 353 -24.95 4.30 5.83
C LEU A 353 -26.08 4.84 4.94
N THR A 354 -25.88 4.86 3.63
CA THR A 354 -26.87 5.35 2.65
C THR A 354 -28.14 4.49 2.70
N GLU A 355 -27.99 3.18 2.79
CA GLU A 355 -29.12 2.26 2.89
C GLU A 355 -29.88 2.45 4.20
N GLY A 356 -29.17 2.61 5.33
CA GLY A 356 -29.79 2.95 6.61
C GLY A 356 -30.57 4.26 6.56
N GLN A 357 -30.07 5.27 5.84
CA GLN A 357 -30.75 6.56 5.68
C GLN A 357 -32.04 6.39 4.87
N ARG A 358 -31.99 5.57 3.81
CA ARG A 358 -33.18 5.19 3.03
C ARG A 358 -34.22 4.49 3.91
N MET A 359 -33.81 3.51 4.71
CA MET A 359 -34.70 2.80 5.63
C MET A 359 -35.33 3.72 6.67
N ALA A 360 -34.55 4.64 7.25
CA ALA A 360 -35.06 5.61 8.23
C ALA A 360 -36.05 6.61 7.62
N ALA A 361 -35.83 7.02 6.37
CA ALA A 361 -36.78 7.87 5.64
C ALA A 361 -38.11 7.14 5.40
N LEU A 362 -38.08 5.87 4.97
CA LEU A 362 -39.27 5.06 4.77
C LEU A 362 -40.04 4.81 6.07
N ALA A 363 -39.34 4.50 7.17
CA ALA A 363 -39.96 4.31 8.48
C ALA A 363 -40.73 5.57 8.93
N ARG A 364 -40.17 6.76 8.70
CA ARG A 364 -40.82 8.04 9.02
C ARG A 364 -42.08 8.28 8.19
N LEU A 365 -42.04 7.98 6.89
CA LEU A 365 -43.23 8.10 6.03
C LEU A 365 -44.35 7.18 6.53
N ASN A 366 -44.04 5.96 6.92
CA ASN A 366 -45.02 5.02 7.45
C ASN A 366 -45.61 5.47 8.80
N SER A 367 -44.83 6.10 9.68
CA SER A 367 -45.32 6.64 10.96
C SER A 367 -46.25 7.86 10.80
N THR A 368 -46.20 8.56 9.67
CA THR A 368 -47.07 9.74 9.43
C THR A 368 -48.45 9.39 8.89
N LYS A 369 -48.69 8.14 8.49
CA LYS A 369 -50.01 7.71 8.03
C LYS A 369 -50.90 7.54 9.27
N PRO A 370 -51.90 8.42 9.51
CA PRO A 370 -52.78 8.27 10.66
C PRO A 370 -53.48 6.91 10.56
N GLU A 371 -53.43 6.14 11.65
CA GLU A 371 -54.17 4.89 11.77
C GLU A 371 -55.68 5.25 11.69
N PRO A 372 -56.42 4.72 10.69
CA PRO A 372 -57.79 5.12 10.40
C PRO A 372 -58.81 4.68 11.46
#